data_AF-A0A969XLB9-F1
#
_entry.id   AF-A0A969XLB9-F1
#
_cell.length_a   1.000
_cell.length_b   1.000
_cell.length_c   1.000
_cell.angle_alpha   90.00
_cell.angle_beta   90.00
_cell.angle_gamma   90.00
#
_symmetry.space_group_name_H-M   'P 1'
#
loop_
_entity.id
_entity.type
_entity.pdbx_description
1 polymer ?
#
loop_
_entity_poly.entity_id
_entity_poly.type
_entity_poly.pdbx_seq_one_letter_code
_entity_poly.pdbx_strand_id
1 'polypeptide(L)'
;MSAASQALATVPVADCLAPIARWFPYAETYWYPIPGHPGLGCYGTGYDHNWGIQTNLKYVGAMAAIAVLGPDAGVSPDLAERALERALAALRFDLRTHLTGDLARLDGRQWGHGWITGLGIERAMFGAYLLDPHLADEDRAMVRNVLTSEADWLLTEYEVVGDPWGTSGKNKPE
;
A
#
# COMPACT_ATOMS: atom_id res chain seq x y z
N MET A 1 -37.91 6.01 -27.83
CA MET A 1 -37.15 6.40 -26.63
C MET A 1 -35.68 6.16 -26.92
N SER A 2 -34.91 7.24 -27.04
CA SER A 2 -33.49 7.22 -27.41
C SER A 2 -32.65 6.80 -26.20
N ALA A 3 -32.04 5.61 -26.26
CA ALA A 3 -31.01 5.21 -25.32
C ALA A 3 -29.71 5.93 -25.69
N ALA A 4 -29.51 7.11 -25.12
CA ALA A 4 -28.21 7.78 -25.17
C ALA A 4 -27.21 6.91 -24.39
N SER A 5 -26.34 6.23 -25.13
CA SER A 5 -25.08 5.71 -24.61
C SER A 5 -24.27 6.90 -24.09
N GLN A 6 -24.33 7.16 -22.79
CA GLN A 6 -23.35 8.03 -22.15
C GLN A 6 -22.00 7.31 -22.27
N ALA A 7 -21.16 7.78 -23.19
CA ALA A 7 -19.74 7.49 -23.12
C ALA A 7 -19.28 7.93 -21.72
N LEU A 8 -18.83 6.99 -20.90
CA LEU A 8 -18.17 7.31 -19.64
C LEU A 8 -17.05 8.29 -19.97
N ALA A 9 -17.13 9.50 -19.43
CA ALA A 9 -16.07 10.49 -19.61
C ALA A 9 -14.77 9.86 -19.11
N THR A 10 -13.80 9.70 -20.00
CA THR A 10 -12.48 9.18 -19.64
C THR A 10 -11.73 10.29 -18.91
N VAL A 11 -11.42 10.08 -17.64
CA VAL A 11 -10.55 10.98 -16.89
C VAL A 11 -9.11 10.73 -17.32
N PRO A 12 -8.37 11.75 -17.81
CA PRO A 12 -6.96 11.61 -18.15
C PRO A 12 -6.12 11.18 -16.94
N VAL A 13 -5.15 10.28 -17.15
CA VAL A 13 -4.21 9.86 -16.09
C VAL A 13 -3.49 11.05 -15.45
N ALA A 14 -3.13 12.05 -16.26
CA ALA A 14 -2.50 13.27 -15.77
C ALA A 14 -3.37 14.02 -14.73
N ASP A 15 -4.69 14.04 -14.91
CA ASP A 15 -5.61 14.69 -13.96
C ASP A 15 -5.69 13.91 -12.64
N CYS A 16 -5.58 12.58 -12.69
CA CYS A 16 -5.50 11.73 -11.51
C CYS A 16 -4.16 11.87 -10.76
N LEU A 17 -3.04 12.01 -11.48
CA LEU A 17 -1.70 12.09 -10.88
C LEU A 17 -1.36 13.49 -10.35
N ALA A 18 -1.88 14.55 -10.97
CA ALA A 18 -1.60 15.93 -10.57
C ALA A 18 -1.78 16.22 -9.06
N PRO A 19 -2.87 15.80 -8.38
CA PRO A 19 -2.99 15.98 -6.93
C PRO A 19 -1.97 15.16 -6.13
N ILE A 20 -1.64 13.95 -6.58
CA ILE A 20 -0.65 13.07 -5.91
C ILE A 20 0.75 13.69 -6.03
N ALA A 21 1.12 14.17 -7.22
CA ALA A 21 2.41 14.83 -7.47
C ALA A 21 2.59 16.09 -6.62
N ARG A 22 1.52 16.89 -6.43
CA ARG A 22 1.54 18.06 -5.53
C ARG A 22 1.62 17.68 -4.06
N TRP A 23 1.01 16.57 -3.67
CA TRP A 23 1.02 16.07 -2.30
C TRP A 23 2.37 15.47 -1.90
N PHE A 24 3.08 14.83 -2.82
CA PHE A 24 4.31 14.09 -2.52
C PHE A 24 5.38 14.92 -1.77
N PRO A 25 5.73 16.16 -2.17
CA PRO A 25 6.69 16.97 -1.41
C PRO A 25 6.26 17.23 0.05
N TYR A 26 4.96 17.36 0.31
CA TYR A 26 4.43 17.50 1.66
C TYR A 26 4.44 16.17 2.41
N ALA A 27 4.09 15.06 1.75
CA ALA A 27 4.11 13.71 2.33
C ALA A 27 5.49 13.35 2.90
N GLU A 28 6.57 13.84 2.28
CA GLU A 28 7.95 13.62 2.73
C GLU A 28 8.24 14.21 4.12
N THR A 29 7.40 15.11 4.66
CA THR A 29 7.52 15.56 6.05
C THR A 29 7.18 14.47 7.07
N TYR A 30 6.48 13.42 6.64
CA TYR A 30 6.08 12.26 7.43
C TYR A 30 6.79 10.98 6.99
N TRP A 31 7.81 11.10 6.14
CA TRP A 31 8.67 9.99 5.75
C TRP A 31 9.88 9.90 6.67
N TYR A 32 10.28 8.68 7.03
CA TYR A 32 11.58 8.45 7.66
C TYR A 32 12.21 7.12 7.20
N PRO A 33 13.55 7.06 7.10
CA PRO A 33 14.27 5.80 6.90
C PRO A 33 14.21 4.95 8.17
N ILE A 34 14.24 3.62 8.01
CA ILE A 34 14.25 2.72 9.16
C ILE A 34 15.68 2.61 9.74
N PRO A 35 15.90 2.98 11.02
CA PRO A 35 17.23 2.89 11.62
C PRO A 35 17.80 1.46 11.56
N GLY A 36 19.05 1.32 11.13
CA GLY A 36 19.72 0.02 11.02
C GLY A 36 19.32 -0.83 9.80
N HIS A 37 18.37 -0.37 8.98
CA HIS A 37 17.91 -1.10 7.80
C HIS A 37 17.97 -0.20 6.54
N PRO A 38 19.15 -0.05 5.93
CA PRO A 38 19.30 0.71 4.69
C PRO A 38 18.36 0.20 3.59
N GLY A 39 17.76 1.12 2.84
CA GLY A 39 16.82 0.78 1.77
C GLY A 39 15.39 0.50 2.24
N LEU A 40 15.10 0.56 3.54
CA LEU A 40 13.74 0.56 4.09
C LEU A 40 13.33 1.96 4.53
N GLY A 41 12.04 2.26 4.42
CA GLY A 41 11.46 3.47 4.98
C GLY A 41 9.96 3.35 5.16
N CYS A 42 9.39 4.27 5.92
CA CYS A 42 7.98 4.28 6.23
C CYS A 42 7.42 5.69 6.09
N TYR A 43 6.22 5.78 5.52
CA TYR A 43 5.38 6.97 5.54
C TYR A 43 4.33 6.86 6.65
N GLY A 44 4.22 7.91 7.47
CA GLY A 44 3.31 7.92 8.62
C GLY A 44 3.90 7.17 9.81
N THR A 45 3.07 6.74 10.74
CA THR A 45 3.54 6.24 12.05
C THR A 45 4.26 4.90 11.96
N GLY A 46 3.85 3.98 11.09
CA GLY A 46 4.29 2.58 11.13
C GLY A 46 3.85 1.83 12.39
N TYR A 47 3.07 2.48 13.27
CA TYR A 47 2.53 1.97 14.53
C TYR A 47 1.02 1.60 14.38
N ASP A 48 0.41 1.13 15.47
CA ASP A 48 -0.99 0.70 15.61
C ASP A 48 -1.33 -0.64 14.96
N HIS A 49 -2.32 -1.34 15.55
CA HIS A 49 -2.62 -2.74 15.21
C HIS A 49 -2.78 -2.97 13.69
N ASN A 50 -3.36 -2.02 12.93
CA ASN A 50 -3.53 -2.15 11.48
C ASN A 50 -3.40 -0.84 10.66
N TRP A 51 -3.63 0.34 11.24
CA TRP A 51 -3.76 1.58 10.47
C TRP A 51 -2.44 2.18 9.97
N GLY A 52 -1.34 2.03 10.73
CA GLY A 52 -0.03 2.50 10.27
C GLY A 52 0.41 1.82 8.98
N ILE A 53 0.26 0.49 8.92
CA ILE A 53 0.59 -0.30 7.71
C ILE A 53 -0.36 0.05 6.56
N GLN A 54 -1.67 0.18 6.80
CA GLN A 54 -2.60 0.60 5.75
C GLN A 54 -2.26 1.98 5.17
N THR A 55 -1.72 2.89 6.00
CA THR A 55 -1.28 4.21 5.56
C THR A 55 -0.05 4.10 4.67
N ASN A 56 0.93 3.28 5.06
CA ASN A 56 2.14 3.04 4.27
C ASN A 56 1.84 2.32 2.95
N LEU A 57 0.96 1.32 2.95
CA LEU A 57 0.51 0.61 1.74
C LEU A 57 -0.18 1.53 0.71
N LYS A 58 -0.96 2.51 1.17
CA LYS A 58 -1.52 3.55 0.27
C LYS A 58 -0.44 4.45 -0.31
N TYR A 59 0.57 4.79 0.51
CA TYR A 59 1.71 5.57 0.05
C TYR A 59 2.52 4.80 -1.00
N VAL A 60 2.75 3.48 -0.83
CA VAL A 60 3.33 2.61 -1.88
C VAL A 60 2.55 2.74 -3.19
N GLY A 61 1.23 2.60 -3.14
CA GLY A 61 0.37 2.74 -4.32
C GLY A 61 0.48 4.10 -5.00
N ALA A 62 0.47 5.18 -4.23
CA ALA A 62 0.60 6.54 -4.74
C ALA A 62 1.97 6.80 -5.37
N MET A 63 3.05 6.38 -4.72
CA MET A 63 4.40 6.59 -5.22
C MET A 63 4.70 5.73 -6.45
N ALA A 64 4.23 4.49 -6.48
CA ALA A 64 4.31 3.63 -7.67
C ALA A 64 3.62 4.25 -8.88
N ALA A 65 2.44 4.85 -8.68
CA ALA A 65 1.73 5.55 -9.74
C ALA A 65 2.52 6.76 -10.28
N ILE A 66 3.11 7.58 -9.40
CA ILE A 66 3.98 8.70 -9.81
C ILE A 66 5.22 8.20 -10.55
N ALA A 67 5.87 7.16 -10.04
CA ALA A 67 7.09 6.61 -10.61
C ALA A 67 6.89 6.09 -12.04
N VAL A 68 5.82 5.31 -12.26
CA VAL A 68 5.63 4.56 -13.51
C VAL A 68 4.77 5.31 -14.52
N LEU A 69 3.72 5.99 -14.07
CA LEU A 69 2.77 6.68 -14.96
C LEU A 69 3.04 8.19 -15.05
N GLY A 70 3.81 8.74 -14.10
CA GLY A 70 4.14 10.16 -14.05
C GLY A 70 4.91 10.69 -15.27
N PRO A 71 5.92 9.98 -15.81
CA PRO A 71 6.68 10.47 -16.96
C PRO A 71 5.81 10.83 -18.17
N ASP A 72 4.85 9.96 -18.51
CA ASP A 72 3.90 10.19 -19.62
C ASP A 72 2.86 11.28 -19.30
N ALA A 73 2.67 11.58 -18.01
CA ALA A 73 1.77 12.59 -17.50
C ALA A 73 2.45 13.96 -17.23
N GLY A 74 3.72 14.12 -17.60
CA GLY A 74 4.46 15.37 -17.43
C GLY A 74 5.03 15.59 -16.02
N VAL A 75 5.11 14.56 -15.18
CA VAL A 75 5.88 14.60 -13.93
C VAL A 75 7.37 14.66 -14.26
N SER A 76 8.15 15.45 -13.51
CA SER A 76 9.59 15.56 -13.75
C SER A 76 10.31 14.22 -13.50
N PRO A 77 11.36 13.90 -14.28
CA PRO A 77 12.15 12.68 -14.08
C PRO A 77 12.65 12.51 -12.64
N ASP A 78 13.19 13.57 -12.03
CA ASP A 78 13.69 13.55 -10.65
C ASP A 78 12.61 13.18 -9.62
N LEU A 79 11.36 13.63 -9.83
CA LEU A 79 10.26 13.31 -8.92
C LEU A 79 9.81 11.86 -9.12
N ALA A 80 9.79 11.37 -10.36
CA ALA A 80 9.47 9.99 -10.68
C ALA A 80 10.51 9.01 -10.12
N GLU A 81 11.80 9.32 -10.25
CA GLU A 81 12.89 8.51 -9.68
C GLU A 81 12.80 8.44 -8.16
N ARG A 82 12.64 9.59 -7.49
CA ARG A 82 12.44 9.63 -6.04
C ARG A 82 11.20 8.86 -5.60
N ALA A 83 10.10 8.94 -6.36
CA ALA A 83 8.90 8.19 -6.09
C ALA A 83 9.14 6.67 -6.20
N LEU A 84 9.94 6.22 -7.18
CA LEU A 84 10.31 4.81 -7.32
C LEU A 84 11.09 4.32 -6.08
N GLU A 85 12.09 5.08 -5.66
CA GLU A 85 12.87 4.77 -4.44
C GLU A 85 11.97 4.64 -3.21
N ARG A 86 11.03 5.58 -3.05
CA ARG A 86 10.06 5.59 -1.95
C ARG A 86 9.10 4.42 -2.00
N ALA A 87 8.56 4.12 -3.17
CA ALA A 87 7.63 3.02 -3.35
C ALA A 87 8.29 1.68 -3.00
N LEU A 88 9.51 1.45 -3.47
CA LEU A 88 10.27 0.22 -3.18
C LEU A 88 10.67 0.14 -1.70
N ALA A 89 11.16 1.22 -1.10
CA ALA A 89 11.56 1.24 0.30
C ALA A 89 10.38 1.00 1.25
N ALA A 90 9.22 1.59 0.95
CA ALA A 90 7.99 1.41 1.72
C ALA A 90 7.42 0.01 1.56
N LEU A 91 7.36 -0.51 0.33
CA LEU A 91 6.89 -1.87 0.05
C LEU A 91 7.75 -2.89 0.79
N ARG A 92 9.07 -2.76 0.70
CA ARG A 92 9.99 -3.66 1.42
C ARG A 92 9.80 -3.58 2.92
N PHE A 93 9.56 -2.40 3.50
CA PHE A 93 9.25 -2.30 4.92
C PHE A 93 7.98 -3.07 5.28
N ASP A 94 6.90 -2.90 4.51
CA ASP A 94 5.65 -3.63 4.75
C ASP A 94 5.86 -5.14 4.63
N LEU A 95 6.55 -5.60 3.58
CA LEU A 95 6.83 -7.03 3.36
C LEU A 95 7.69 -7.65 4.46
N ARG A 96 8.78 -6.98 4.85
CA ARG A 96 9.71 -7.43 5.88
C ARG A 96 9.06 -7.49 7.26
N THR A 97 8.06 -6.63 7.51
CA THR A 97 7.38 -6.53 8.82
C THR A 97 6.06 -7.29 8.91
N HIS A 98 5.63 -7.93 7.81
CA HIS A 98 4.53 -8.89 7.83
C HIS A 98 4.92 -10.14 8.63
N LEU A 99 3.94 -10.92 9.10
CA LEU A 99 4.14 -12.20 9.83
C LEU A 99 5.03 -13.22 9.10
N THR A 100 5.10 -13.15 7.78
CA THR A 100 5.98 -13.99 6.94
C THR A 100 7.39 -13.42 6.77
N GLY A 101 7.59 -12.18 7.18
CA GLY A 101 8.88 -11.50 7.15
C GLY A 101 9.70 -11.80 8.41
N ASP A 102 10.81 -11.09 8.54
CA ASP A 102 11.85 -11.30 9.56
C ASP A 102 12.14 -10.04 10.39
N LEU A 103 11.40 -8.94 10.19
CA LEU A 103 11.48 -7.75 11.02
C LEU A 103 10.21 -7.53 11.83
N ALA A 104 10.38 -6.96 13.01
CA ALA A 104 9.29 -6.30 13.70
C ALA A 104 9.10 -4.89 13.17
N ARG A 105 7.86 -4.38 13.26
CA ARG A 105 7.60 -2.95 13.13
C ARG A 105 8.20 -2.20 14.31
N LEU A 106 8.04 -0.89 14.28
CA LEU A 106 8.60 0.01 15.29
C LEU A 106 7.98 -0.17 16.69
N ASP A 107 6.81 -0.81 16.79
CA ASP A 107 6.19 -1.21 18.07
C ASP A 107 6.65 -2.59 18.58
N GLY A 108 7.60 -3.22 17.90
CA GLY A 108 8.11 -4.56 18.24
C GLY A 108 7.20 -5.70 17.79
N ARG A 109 6.15 -5.44 17.00
CA ARG A 109 5.22 -6.47 16.52
C ARG A 109 5.26 -6.60 14.99
N GLN A 110 4.96 -7.78 14.48
CA GLN A 110 4.65 -7.97 13.06
C GLN A 110 3.18 -7.66 12.78
N TRP A 111 2.85 -7.39 11.53
CA TRP A 111 1.47 -7.21 11.07
C TRP A 111 1.03 -8.38 10.19
N GLY A 112 -0.27 -8.56 10.06
CA GLY A 112 -0.86 -9.60 9.23
C GLY A 112 -1.98 -10.32 9.98
N HIS A 113 -2.81 -11.07 9.26
CA HIS A 113 -3.89 -11.88 9.85
C HIS A 113 -4.86 -11.06 10.72
N GLY A 114 -5.10 -9.81 10.32
CA GLY A 114 -6.05 -8.91 10.96
C GLY A 114 -7.31 -8.77 10.12
N TRP A 115 -8.43 -8.43 10.75
CA TRP A 115 -9.73 -8.33 10.07
C TRP A 115 -9.76 -7.35 8.88
N ILE A 116 -8.82 -6.40 8.82
CA ILE A 116 -8.72 -5.35 7.79
C ILE A 116 -7.43 -5.45 6.95
N THR A 117 -6.57 -6.45 7.15
CA THR A 117 -5.28 -6.53 6.43
C THR A 117 -5.48 -6.60 4.91
N GLY A 118 -6.46 -7.42 4.47
CA GLY A 118 -6.83 -7.53 3.06
C GLY A 118 -7.20 -6.20 2.39
N LEU A 119 -7.83 -5.28 3.11
CA LEU A 119 -8.19 -3.96 2.58
C LEU A 119 -6.96 -3.10 2.27
N GLY A 120 -5.94 -3.16 3.12
CA GLY A 120 -4.68 -2.47 2.88
C GLY A 120 -3.96 -3.01 1.65
N ILE A 121 -3.86 -4.35 1.58
CA ILE A 121 -3.21 -5.08 0.48
C ILE A 121 -3.91 -4.76 -0.84
N GLU A 122 -5.23 -4.91 -0.91
CA GLU A 122 -6.01 -4.66 -2.13
C GLU A 122 -5.78 -3.24 -2.67
N ARG A 123 -5.75 -2.23 -1.79
CA ARG A 123 -5.50 -0.84 -2.18
C ARG A 123 -4.08 -0.61 -2.69
N ALA A 124 -3.10 -1.38 -2.23
CA ALA A 124 -1.71 -1.30 -2.69
C ALA A 124 -1.46 -2.09 -3.98
N MET A 125 -2.30 -3.08 -4.32
CA MET A 125 -2.05 -3.99 -5.44
C MET A 125 -1.88 -3.28 -6.78
N PHE A 126 -2.61 -2.18 -7.02
CA PHE A 126 -2.39 -1.35 -8.22
C PHE A 126 -0.93 -0.90 -8.33
N GLY A 127 -0.35 -0.41 -7.23
CA GLY A 127 1.07 -0.05 -7.17
C GLY A 127 1.99 -1.25 -7.28
N ALA A 128 1.67 -2.38 -6.65
CA ALA A 128 2.47 -3.59 -6.74
C ALA A 128 2.60 -4.09 -8.19
N TYR A 129 1.51 -4.05 -8.97
CA TYR A 129 1.55 -4.40 -10.40
C TYR A 129 2.40 -3.42 -11.22
N LEU A 130 2.34 -2.12 -10.93
CA LEU A 130 3.19 -1.14 -11.58
C LEU A 130 4.67 -1.35 -11.25
N LEU A 131 4.98 -1.71 -9.99
CA LEU A 131 6.34 -1.92 -9.54
C LEU A 131 6.93 -3.26 -10.00
N ASP A 132 6.14 -4.20 -10.49
CA ASP A 132 6.59 -5.55 -10.85
C ASP A 132 7.91 -5.55 -11.64
N PRO A 133 8.09 -4.78 -12.73
CA PRO A 133 9.34 -4.75 -13.50
C PRO A 133 10.57 -4.26 -12.72
N HIS A 134 10.36 -3.59 -11.58
CA HIS A 134 11.39 -3.01 -10.71
C HIS A 134 11.65 -3.83 -9.45
N LEU A 135 10.86 -4.87 -9.19
CA LEU A 135 11.04 -5.76 -8.04
C LEU A 135 12.21 -6.72 -8.26
N ALA A 136 13.06 -6.84 -7.24
CA ALA A 136 14.04 -7.92 -7.18
C ALA A 136 13.33 -9.27 -6.96
N ASP A 137 14.00 -10.37 -7.27
CA ASP A 137 13.46 -11.72 -7.07
C ASP A 137 13.04 -11.96 -5.61
N GLU A 138 13.82 -11.42 -4.66
CA GLU A 138 13.52 -11.46 -3.24
C GLU A 138 12.23 -10.69 -2.90
N ASP A 139 12.03 -9.51 -3.49
CA ASP A 139 10.81 -8.72 -3.31
C ASP A 139 9.59 -9.50 -3.82
N ARG A 140 9.69 -10.10 -5.01
CA ARG A 140 8.64 -10.93 -5.61
C ARG A 140 8.28 -12.13 -4.74
N ALA A 141 9.30 -12.80 -4.18
CA ALA A 141 9.10 -13.91 -3.26
C ALA A 141 8.38 -13.45 -1.98
N MET A 142 8.78 -12.31 -1.41
CA MET A 142 8.11 -11.76 -0.22
C MET A 142 6.66 -11.36 -0.51
N VAL A 143 6.38 -10.70 -1.64
CA VAL A 143 4.99 -10.38 -2.07
C VAL A 143 4.16 -11.66 -2.14
N ARG A 144 4.69 -12.71 -2.79
CA ARG A 144 4.00 -14.01 -2.86
C ARG A 144 3.71 -14.59 -1.49
N ASN A 145 4.68 -14.54 -0.57
CA ASN A 145 4.52 -15.08 0.78
C ASN A 145 3.43 -14.35 1.55
N VAL A 146 3.41 -13.00 1.51
CA VAL A 146 2.36 -12.19 2.16
C VAL A 146 0.98 -12.55 1.60
N LEU A 147 0.83 -12.54 0.26
CA LEU A 147 -0.45 -12.83 -0.39
C LEU A 147 -0.96 -14.24 -0.07
N THR A 148 -0.07 -15.24 -0.08
CA THR A 148 -0.43 -16.63 0.24
C THR A 148 -0.83 -16.76 1.71
N SER A 149 -0.05 -16.18 2.62
CA SER A 149 -0.32 -16.22 4.06
C SER A 149 -1.63 -15.55 4.45
N GLU A 150 -1.97 -14.41 3.83
CA GLU A 150 -3.23 -13.72 4.10
C GLU A 150 -4.42 -14.44 3.47
N ALA A 151 -4.26 -14.98 2.25
CA ALA A 151 -5.30 -15.77 1.60
C ALA A 151 -5.61 -17.07 2.37
N ASP A 152 -4.58 -17.78 2.83
CA ASP A 152 -4.74 -19.00 3.63
C ASP A 152 -5.46 -18.70 4.94
N TRP A 153 -5.05 -17.65 5.66
CA TRP A 153 -5.71 -17.24 6.90
C TRP A 153 -7.16 -16.84 6.69
N LEU A 154 -7.46 -16.06 5.65
CA LEU A 154 -8.84 -15.70 5.29
C LEU A 154 -9.69 -16.94 4.97
N LEU A 155 -9.11 -17.96 4.36
CA LEU A 155 -9.80 -19.18 3.96
C LEU A 155 -10.06 -20.13 5.13
N THR A 156 -9.10 -20.28 6.05
CA THR A 156 -9.14 -21.34 7.07
C THR A 156 -9.41 -20.85 8.48
N GLU A 157 -9.02 -19.62 8.82
CA GLU A 157 -9.03 -19.13 10.21
C GLU A 157 -9.98 -17.95 10.44
N TYR A 158 -10.28 -17.14 9.42
CA TYR A 158 -11.03 -15.90 9.62
C TYR A 158 -12.55 -16.12 9.73
N GLU A 159 -13.09 -15.84 10.91
CA GLU A 159 -14.54 -15.84 11.14
C GLU A 159 -15.21 -14.55 10.63
N VAL A 160 -16.10 -14.68 9.65
CA VAL A 160 -16.89 -13.56 9.12
C VAL A 160 -18.10 -13.30 10.01
N VAL A 161 -18.02 -12.24 10.81
CA VAL A 161 -19.09 -11.80 11.72
C VAL A 161 -19.32 -10.30 11.55
N GLY A 162 -20.59 -9.88 11.55
CA GLY A 162 -21.01 -8.49 11.55
C GLY A 162 -22.48 -8.36 11.97
N ASP A 163 -22.87 -7.18 12.46
CA ASP A 163 -24.22 -6.90 12.94
C ASP A 163 -24.59 -5.43 12.63
N PRO A 164 -25.85 -5.15 12.23
CA PRO A 164 -26.29 -3.77 11.97
C PRO A 164 -26.10 -2.84 13.17
N TRP A 165 -26.06 -3.38 14.39
CA TRP A 165 -25.98 -2.60 15.62
C TRP A 165 -24.61 -2.76 16.28
N GLY A 166 -23.85 -1.67 16.40
CA GLY A 166 -22.56 -1.67 17.10
C GLY A 166 -22.68 -2.10 18.58
N THR A 167 -23.84 -1.89 19.20
CA THR A 167 -24.12 -2.34 20.57
C THR A 167 -24.11 -3.86 20.75
N SER A 168 -24.22 -4.63 19.66
CA SER A 168 -24.12 -6.10 19.70
C SER A 168 -22.71 -6.60 20.04
N GLY A 169 -21.68 -5.76 19.91
CA GLY A 169 -20.27 -6.14 20.08
C GLY A 169 -19.73 -7.09 19.01
N LYS A 170 -20.53 -7.43 17.99
CA LYS A 170 -20.14 -8.36 16.92
C LYS A 170 -19.31 -7.71 15.81
N ASN A 171 -19.33 -6.38 15.72
CA ASN A 171 -18.54 -5.65 14.75
C ASN A 171 -17.08 -5.56 15.23
N LYS A 172 -16.14 -5.80 14.31
CA LYS A 172 -14.72 -5.63 14.59
C LYS A 172 -14.42 -4.14 14.88
N PRO A 173 -13.47 -3.84 15.77
CA PRO A 173 -13.15 -2.46 16.15
C PRO A 173 -12.56 -1.68 14.99
N GLU A 174 -12.94 -0.40 14.86
CA GLU A 174 -12.22 0.57 14.02
C GLU A 174 -10.82 0.83 14.56
#